data_AF-A0A1F9RBU1-F1
#
_entry.id   AF-A0A1F9RBU1-F1
#
_cell.length_a   1.000
_cell.length_b   1.000
_cell.length_c   1.000
_cell.angle_alpha   90.00
_cell.angle_beta   90.00
_cell.angle_gamma   90.00
#
_symmetry.space_group_name_H-M   'P 1'
#
loop_
_entity.id
_entity.type
_entity.pdbx_description
1 polymer ?
#
loop_
_entity_poly.entity_id
_entity_poly.type
_entity_poly.pdbx_seq_one_letter_code
_entity_poly.pdbx_strand_id
1 'polypeptide(L)'
;MADKISRERKKELEQLDPFQENLLKVMAYVKEFKKQLILIGGGVILVALVFSGIMYSFQKAEDKADTLVTEALKKYVKANDPEKGYLEVDADFKMIFSEYANTNAGRLAKVKYAKICYEASKFDQSYEFYKESLQVFQNDELIKNFILASLGHVCIARQKFDQAKDYFLKIENGKT
;
A
#
# COMPACT_ATOMS: atom_id res chain seq x y z
N MET A 1 59.49 13.63 43.97
CA MET A 1 60.04 14.33 42.79
C MET A 1 58.85 14.74 41.94
N ALA A 2 58.59 16.05 41.84
CA ALA A 2 57.51 16.56 40.99
C ALA A 2 57.95 16.43 39.52
N ASP A 3 57.24 15.59 38.77
CA ASP A 3 57.57 15.28 37.39
C ASP A 3 57.45 16.56 36.53
N LYS A 4 58.57 17.06 36.01
CA LYS A 4 58.62 18.32 35.25
C LYS A 4 58.08 18.06 33.83
N ILE A 5 56.79 18.28 33.65
CA ILE A 5 56.13 18.25 32.35
C ILE A 5 56.79 19.28 31.42
N SER A 6 57.21 18.85 30.21
CA SER A 6 57.89 19.69 29.22
C SER A 6 56.97 20.82 28.73
N ARG A 7 57.56 21.98 28.36
CA ARG A 7 56.82 23.17 27.91
C ARG A 7 55.96 22.92 26.67
N GLU A 8 56.34 21.97 25.82
CA GLU A 8 55.57 21.61 24.62
C GLU A 8 54.30 20.83 24.96
N ARG A 9 54.37 19.91 25.92
CA ARG A 9 53.20 19.15 26.37
C ARG A 9 52.18 20.07 27.09
N LYS A 10 52.65 21.15 27.73
CA LYS A 10 51.76 22.21 28.24
C LYS A 10 51.09 23.02 27.12
N LYS A 11 51.79 23.27 26.00
CA LYS A 11 51.23 23.96 24.83
C LYS A 11 50.17 23.13 24.10
N GLU A 12 50.33 21.80 24.02
CA GLU A 12 49.29 20.90 23.48
C GLU A 12 48.03 20.88 24.35
N LEU A 13 48.17 20.94 25.68
CA LEU A 13 47.05 21.03 26.61
C LEU A 13 46.31 22.40 26.58
N GLU A 14 46.97 23.46 26.10
CA GLU A 14 46.39 24.80 25.92
C GLU A 14 45.72 25.00 24.56
N GLN A 15 46.01 24.16 23.57
CA GLN A 15 45.34 24.19 22.28
C GLN A 15 44.01 23.46 22.39
N LEU A 16 42.94 24.10 21.91
CA LEU A 16 41.63 23.47 21.77
C LEU A 16 41.80 22.21 20.90
N ASP A 17 41.43 21.05 21.46
CA ASP A 17 41.42 19.78 20.72
C ASP A 17 40.60 19.96 19.43
N PRO A 18 41.00 19.40 18.27
CA PRO A 18 40.22 19.42 17.04
C PRO A 18 38.73 19.06 17.22
N PHE A 19 38.37 18.24 18.21
CA PHE A 19 36.98 18.00 18.58
C PHE A 19 36.29 19.25 19.17
N GLN A 20 36.95 19.95 20.11
CA GLN A 20 36.44 21.19 20.71
C GLN A 20 36.37 22.34 19.69
N GLU A 21 37.34 22.41 18.78
CA GLU A 21 37.35 23.39 17.70
C GLU A 21 36.17 23.16 16.73
N ASN A 22 35.89 21.90 16.38
CA ASN A 22 34.73 21.55 15.57
C ASN A 22 33.40 21.84 16.30
N LEU A 23 33.32 21.59 17.61
CA LEU A 23 32.18 21.96 18.44
C LEU A 23 31.92 23.47 18.44
N LEU A 24 32.98 24.28 18.58
CA LEU A 24 32.87 25.74 18.54
C LEU A 24 32.45 26.25 17.16
N LYS A 25 32.98 25.68 16.08
CA LYS A 25 32.54 25.98 14.70
C LYS A 25 31.06 25.67 14.48
N VAL A 26 30.59 24.53 14.99
CA VAL A 26 29.17 24.16 14.95
C VAL A 26 28.32 25.13 15.79
N MET A 27 28.75 25.50 16.99
CA MET A 27 28.02 26.48 17.81
C MET A 27 27.95 27.86 17.15
N ALA A 28 29.05 28.31 16.52
CA ALA A 28 29.09 29.55 15.77
C ALA A 28 28.10 29.52 14.59
N TYR A 29 28.09 28.42 13.84
CA TYR A 29 27.17 28.21 12.72
C TYR A 29 25.70 28.18 13.18
N VAL A 30 25.39 27.47 14.28
CA VAL A 30 24.05 27.43 14.86
C VAL A 30 23.59 28.81 15.34
N LYS A 31 24.51 29.61 15.90
CA LYS A 31 24.21 30.98 16.35
C LYS A 31 23.96 31.93 15.19
N GLU A 32 24.75 31.83 14.13
CA GLU A 32 24.64 32.63 12.90
C GLU A 32 23.34 32.30 12.14
N PHE A 33 23.01 31.02 12.03
CA PHE A 33 21.84 30.54 11.28
C PHE A 33 20.63 30.21 12.15
N LYS A 34 20.58 30.64 13.42
CA LYS A 34 19.52 30.27 14.39
C LYS A 34 18.11 30.43 13.85
N LYS A 35 17.82 31.55 13.17
CA LYS A 35 16.49 31.81 12.57
C LYS A 35 16.18 30.87 11.42
N GLN A 36 17.15 30.61 10.52
CA GLN A 36 16.97 29.69 9.41
C GLN A 36 16.82 28.24 9.89
N LEU A 37 17.61 27.81 10.88
CA LEU A 37 17.50 26.47 11.46
C LEU A 37 16.16 26.25 12.16
N ILE A 38 15.64 27.25 12.89
CA ILE A 38 14.29 27.18 13.48
C ILE A 38 13.22 27.09 12.39
N LEU A 39 13.35 27.87 11.32
CA LEU A 39 12.37 27.89 10.23
C LEU A 39 12.38 26.58 9.43
N ILE A 40 13.57 26.04 9.14
CA ILE A 40 13.75 24.72 8.50
C ILE A 40 13.22 23.62 9.42
N GLY A 41 13.59 23.62 10.70
CA GLY A 41 13.14 22.63 11.67
C GLY A 41 11.61 22.65 11.84
N GLY A 42 11.01 23.83 11.93
CA GLY A 42 9.56 24.00 11.96
C GLY A 42 8.89 23.50 10.68
N GLY A 43 9.48 23.78 9.52
CA GLY A 43 9.01 23.28 8.23
C GLY A 43 9.04 21.75 8.15
N VAL A 44 10.12 21.10 8.59
CA VAL A 44 10.24 19.64 8.63
C VAL A 44 9.19 19.02 9.56
N ILE A 45 8.99 19.58 10.76
CA ILE A 45 7.96 19.11 11.70
C ILE A 45 6.57 19.25 11.09
N LEU A 46 6.27 20.36 10.42
CA LEU A 46 4.97 20.60 9.79
C LEU A 46 4.71 19.57 8.68
N VAL A 47 5.70 19.31 7.82
CA VAL A 47 5.62 18.27 6.79
C VAL A 47 5.39 16.88 7.41
N ALA A 48 6.13 16.55 8.48
CA ALA A 48 5.97 15.28 9.17
C ALA A 48 4.56 15.10 9.77
N LEU A 49 3.99 16.16 10.37
CA LEU A 49 2.62 16.13 10.91
C LEU A 49 1.58 15.94 9.82
N VAL A 50 1.71 16.65 8.69
CA VAL A 50 0.80 16.50 7.54
C VAL A 50 0.89 15.08 6.98
N PHE A 51 2.11 14.58 6.77
CA PHE A 51 2.33 13.21 6.28
C PHE A 51 1.74 12.17 7.24
N SER A 52 1.94 12.34 8.55
CA SER A 52 1.37 11.47 9.58
C SER A 52 -0.17 11.50 9.57
N GLY A 53 -0.79 12.67 9.41
CA GLY A 53 -2.24 12.79 9.34
C GLY A 53 -2.83 12.08 8.12
N ILE A 54 -2.18 12.23 6.98
CA ILE A 54 -2.55 11.54 5.73
C ILE A 54 -2.41 10.02 5.92
N MET A 55 -1.28 9.56 6.45
CA MET A 55 -1.02 8.12 6.66
C MET A 55 -2.03 7.49 7.62
N TYR A 56 -2.38 8.18 8.72
CA TYR A 56 -3.41 7.75 9.65
C TYR A 56 -4.79 7.65 8.98
N SER A 57 -5.15 8.62 8.13
CA SER A 57 -6.41 8.57 7.38
C SER A 57 -6.47 7.39 6.42
N PHE A 58 -5.36 7.07 5.73
CA PHE A 58 -5.30 5.90 4.85
C PHE A 58 -5.46 4.60 5.62
N GLN A 59 -4.81 4.46 6.77
CA GLN A 59 -4.92 3.25 7.58
C GLN A 59 -6.34 3.05 8.13
N LYS A 60 -6.98 4.14 8.58
CA LYS A 60 -8.38 4.09 9.01
C LYS A 60 -9.34 3.73 7.86
N ALA A 61 -9.07 4.21 6.64
CA ALA A 61 -9.85 3.85 5.46
C ALA A 61 -9.66 2.37 5.11
N GLU A 62 -8.45 1.83 5.27
CA GLU A 62 -8.13 0.41 5.07
C GLU A 62 -8.92 -0.48 6.03
N ASP A 63 -8.86 -0.23 7.33
CA ASP A 63 -9.55 -1.04 8.34
C ASP A 63 -11.07 -1.02 8.15
N LYS A 64 -11.61 0.14 7.77
CA LYS A 64 -13.05 0.29 7.50
C LYS A 64 -13.45 -0.46 6.24
N ALA A 65 -12.64 -0.39 5.18
CA ALA A 65 -12.88 -1.13 3.96
C ALA A 65 -12.85 -2.65 4.20
N ASP A 66 -11.88 -3.15 4.96
CA ASP A 66 -11.77 -4.58 5.29
C ASP A 66 -12.97 -5.08 6.10
N THR A 67 -13.43 -4.28 7.06
CA THR A 67 -14.64 -4.56 7.84
C THR A 67 -15.87 -4.67 6.95
N LEU A 68 -16.09 -3.69 6.07
CA LEU A 68 -17.24 -3.67 5.15
C LEU A 68 -17.21 -4.84 4.16
N VAL A 69 -16.03 -5.17 3.61
CA VAL A 69 -15.86 -6.32 2.72
C VAL A 69 -16.18 -7.61 3.45
N THR A 70 -15.67 -7.77 4.67
CA THR A 70 -15.93 -8.95 5.50
C THR A 70 -17.42 -9.10 5.83
N GLU A 71 -18.11 -8.00 6.15
CA GLU A 71 -19.55 -8.01 6.40
C GLU A 71 -20.35 -8.39 5.15
N ALA A 72 -20.01 -7.81 3.99
CA ALA A 72 -20.64 -8.16 2.72
C ALA A 72 -20.43 -9.64 2.38
N LEU A 73 -19.22 -10.17 2.57
CA LEU A 73 -18.94 -11.60 2.35
C LEU A 73 -19.70 -12.50 3.33
N LYS A 74 -19.89 -12.09 4.58
CA LYS A 74 -20.72 -12.83 5.55
C LYS A 74 -22.18 -12.87 5.10
N LYS A 75 -22.74 -11.76 4.60
CA LYS A 75 -24.09 -11.74 4.02
C LYS A 75 -24.20 -12.68 2.83
N TYR A 76 -23.26 -12.62 1.90
CA TYR A 76 -23.20 -13.51 0.74
C TYR A 76 -23.26 -15.00 1.13
N VAL A 77 -22.40 -15.42 2.06
CA VAL A 77 -22.37 -16.81 2.54
C VAL A 77 -23.66 -17.19 3.25
N LYS A 78 -24.26 -16.28 4.01
CA LYS A 78 -25.49 -16.52 4.77
C LYS A 78 -26.72 -16.72 3.87
N ALA A 79 -26.73 -16.11 2.68
CA ALA A 79 -27.80 -16.30 1.70
C ALA A 79 -27.90 -17.76 1.21
N ASN A 80 -26.80 -18.52 1.26
CA ASN A 80 -26.72 -19.94 0.88
C ASN A 80 -27.23 -20.26 -0.55
N ASP A 81 -27.28 -19.24 -1.40
CA ASP A 81 -27.68 -19.30 -2.80
C ASP A 81 -26.91 -18.22 -3.57
N PRO A 82 -26.19 -18.56 -4.67
CA PRO A 82 -25.33 -17.60 -5.36
C PRO A 82 -26.07 -16.38 -5.94
N GLU A 83 -27.26 -16.57 -6.50
CA GLU A 83 -27.99 -15.46 -7.14
C GLU A 83 -28.60 -14.52 -6.10
N LYS A 84 -29.22 -15.07 -5.05
CA LYS A 84 -29.71 -14.27 -3.92
C LYS A 84 -28.57 -13.57 -3.20
N GLY A 85 -27.47 -14.28 -2.96
CA GLY A 85 -26.28 -13.72 -2.33
C GLY A 85 -25.72 -12.55 -3.14
N TYR A 86 -25.62 -12.68 -4.47
CA TYR A 86 -25.22 -11.59 -5.35
C TYR A 86 -26.14 -10.36 -5.21
N LEU A 87 -27.46 -10.56 -5.25
CA LEU A 87 -28.43 -9.47 -5.12
C LEU A 87 -28.36 -8.78 -3.75
N GLU A 88 -28.08 -9.54 -2.69
CA GLU A 88 -27.99 -9.03 -1.32
C GLU A 88 -26.76 -8.14 -1.10
N VAL A 89 -25.65 -8.43 -1.80
CA VAL A 89 -24.35 -7.76 -1.57
C VAL A 89 -23.95 -6.78 -2.66
N ASP A 90 -24.66 -6.74 -3.79
CA ASP A 90 -24.37 -5.86 -4.93
C ASP A 90 -24.21 -4.39 -4.53
N ALA A 91 -25.16 -3.87 -3.73
CA ALA A 91 -25.11 -2.48 -3.26
C ALA A 91 -23.93 -2.23 -2.30
N ASP A 92 -23.63 -3.19 -1.41
CA ASP A 92 -22.53 -3.08 -0.47
C ASP A 92 -21.18 -3.01 -1.21
N PHE A 93 -20.96 -3.87 -2.20
CA PHE A 93 -19.74 -3.85 -3.00
C PHE A 93 -19.63 -2.61 -3.88
N LYS A 94 -20.73 -2.11 -4.46
CA LYS A 94 -20.72 -0.84 -5.20
C LYS A 94 -20.30 0.34 -4.33
N MET A 95 -20.78 0.40 -3.08
CA MET A 95 -20.34 1.41 -2.11
C MET A 95 -18.85 1.25 -1.76
N ILE A 96 -18.36 0.02 -1.59
CA ILE A 96 -16.93 -0.22 -1.38
C ILE A 96 -16.09 0.28 -2.55
N PHE A 97 -16.56 0.07 -3.79
CA PHE A 97 -15.85 0.55 -4.98
C PHE A 97 -15.88 2.06 -5.14
N SER A 98 -16.92 2.76 -4.67
CA SER A 98 -16.96 4.23 -4.73
C SER A 98 -16.10 4.86 -3.63
N GLU A 99 -16.20 4.37 -2.40
CA GLU A 99 -15.60 5.03 -1.23
C GLU A 99 -14.19 4.53 -0.91
N TYR A 100 -13.87 3.27 -1.26
CA TYR A 100 -12.65 2.60 -0.82
C TYR A 100 -11.85 1.96 -1.97
N ALA A 101 -12.08 2.36 -3.22
CA ALA A 101 -11.34 1.81 -4.38
C ALA A 101 -9.80 1.89 -4.27
N ASN A 102 -9.27 2.85 -3.50
CA ASN A 102 -7.84 3.08 -3.34
C ASN A 102 -7.21 2.29 -2.17
N THR A 103 -8.01 1.58 -1.36
CA THR A 103 -7.49 0.73 -0.26
C THR A 103 -7.10 -0.66 -0.78
N ASN A 104 -6.26 -1.41 -0.07
CA ASN A 104 -5.94 -2.79 -0.46
C ASN A 104 -7.19 -3.67 -0.40
N ALA A 105 -7.98 -3.54 0.66
CA ALA A 105 -9.24 -4.23 0.86
C ALA A 105 -10.24 -3.92 -0.27
N GLY A 106 -10.40 -2.66 -0.68
CA GLY A 106 -11.27 -2.29 -1.79
C GLY A 106 -10.79 -2.81 -3.14
N ARG A 107 -9.48 -2.80 -3.39
CA ARG A 107 -8.89 -3.43 -4.58
C ARG A 107 -9.13 -4.95 -4.62
N LEU A 108 -8.93 -5.64 -3.50
CA LEU A 108 -9.22 -7.07 -3.37
C LEU A 108 -10.72 -7.37 -3.40
N ALA A 109 -11.56 -6.47 -2.90
CA ALA A 109 -13.01 -6.59 -2.94
C ALA A 109 -13.51 -6.77 -4.37
N LYS A 110 -12.89 -6.08 -5.33
CA LYS A 110 -13.22 -6.23 -6.76
C LYS A 110 -12.98 -7.65 -7.27
N VAL A 111 -11.88 -8.29 -6.85
CA VAL A 111 -11.58 -9.70 -7.16
C VAL A 111 -12.60 -10.63 -6.50
N LYS A 112 -12.96 -10.38 -5.24
CA LYS A 112 -13.96 -11.19 -4.52
C LYS A 112 -15.35 -11.06 -5.13
N TYR A 113 -15.73 -9.86 -5.52
CA TYR A 113 -17.01 -9.59 -6.18
C TYR A 113 -17.06 -10.19 -7.58
N ALA A 114 -15.96 -10.18 -8.34
CA ALA A 114 -15.87 -10.88 -9.61
C ALA A 114 -16.16 -12.38 -9.47
N LYS A 115 -15.69 -13.01 -8.39
CA LYS A 115 -16.02 -14.40 -8.03
C LYS A 115 -17.51 -14.57 -7.70
N ILE A 116 -18.09 -13.66 -6.93
CA ILE A 116 -19.54 -13.67 -6.62
C ILE A 116 -20.37 -13.57 -7.92
N CYS A 117 -19.99 -12.67 -8.84
CA CYS A 117 -20.62 -12.57 -10.16
C CYS A 117 -20.51 -13.87 -10.95
N TYR A 118 -19.35 -14.55 -10.90
CA TYR A 118 -19.17 -15.85 -11.56
C TYR A 118 -20.10 -16.91 -10.98
N GLU A 119 -20.16 -17.03 -9.65
CA GLU A 119 -21.01 -18.00 -8.95
C GLU A 119 -22.50 -17.74 -9.22
N ALA A 120 -22.91 -16.48 -9.36
CA ALA A 120 -24.25 -16.07 -9.74
C ALA A 120 -24.53 -16.13 -11.26
N SER A 121 -23.65 -16.78 -12.05
CA SER A 121 -23.74 -16.90 -13.51
C SER A 121 -23.77 -15.57 -14.28
N LYS A 122 -23.35 -14.47 -13.66
CA LYS A 122 -23.19 -13.15 -14.29
C LYS A 122 -21.82 -13.04 -14.95
N PHE A 123 -21.55 -13.91 -15.92
CA PHE A 123 -20.20 -14.11 -16.45
C PHE A 123 -19.59 -12.88 -17.14
N ASP A 124 -20.41 -12.05 -17.82
CA ASP A 124 -19.91 -10.82 -18.43
C ASP A 124 -19.45 -9.81 -17.37
N GLN A 125 -20.21 -9.66 -16.28
CA GLN A 125 -19.81 -8.79 -15.16
C GLN A 125 -18.55 -9.34 -14.47
N SER A 126 -18.51 -10.65 -14.22
CA SER A 126 -17.33 -11.31 -13.65
C SER A 126 -16.07 -11.04 -14.49
N TYR A 127 -16.19 -11.16 -15.81
CA TYR A 127 -15.09 -10.92 -16.73
C TYR A 127 -14.55 -9.49 -16.63
N GLU A 128 -15.42 -8.48 -16.66
CA GLU A 128 -15.00 -7.08 -16.57
C GLU A 128 -14.31 -6.78 -15.24
N PHE A 129 -14.87 -7.25 -14.11
CA PHE A 129 -14.24 -7.02 -12.81
C PHE A 129 -12.89 -7.72 -12.68
N TYR A 130 -12.74 -8.96 -13.15
CA TYR A 130 -11.43 -9.62 -13.15
C TYR A 130 -10.44 -8.92 -14.07
N LYS A 131 -10.88 -8.43 -15.24
CA LYS A 131 -10.03 -7.70 -16.18
C LYS A 131 -9.54 -6.37 -15.60
N GLU A 132 -10.42 -5.63 -14.92
CA GLU A 132 -10.03 -4.43 -14.17
C GLU A 132 -9.04 -4.76 -13.05
N SER A 133 -9.32 -5.81 -12.27
CA SER A 133 -8.41 -6.25 -11.21
C SER A 133 -7.05 -6.67 -11.74
N LEU A 134 -6.96 -7.28 -12.93
CA LEU A 134 -5.68 -7.65 -13.55
C LEU A 134 -4.77 -6.43 -13.77
N GLN A 135 -5.35 -5.28 -14.17
CA GLN A 135 -4.57 -4.04 -14.35
C GLN A 135 -4.00 -3.53 -13.03
N VAL A 136 -4.77 -3.67 -11.95
CA VAL A 136 -4.40 -3.23 -10.60
C VAL A 136 -3.30 -4.13 -10.00
N PHE A 137 -3.38 -5.44 -10.23
CA PHE A 137 -2.49 -6.43 -9.62
C PHE A 137 -1.42 -6.97 -10.57
N GLN A 138 -1.14 -6.29 -11.69
CA GLN A 138 -0.18 -6.75 -12.70
C GLN A 138 1.26 -6.98 -12.18
N ASN A 139 1.62 -6.35 -11.06
CA ASN A 139 2.94 -6.46 -10.44
C ASN A 139 2.98 -7.46 -9.27
N ASP A 140 1.84 -8.05 -8.88
CA ASP A 140 1.75 -9.09 -7.87
C ASP A 140 1.56 -10.42 -8.59
N GLU A 141 2.65 -11.18 -8.79
CA GLU A 141 2.61 -12.41 -9.61
C GLU A 141 1.62 -13.46 -9.08
N LEU A 142 1.45 -13.55 -7.75
CA LEU A 142 0.51 -14.50 -7.15
C LEU A 142 -0.94 -14.12 -7.47
N ILE A 143 -1.31 -12.87 -7.22
CA ILE A 143 -2.68 -12.39 -7.47
C ILE A 143 -2.96 -12.32 -8.97
N LYS A 144 -1.99 -11.88 -9.78
CA LYS A 144 -2.07 -11.84 -11.23
C LYS A 144 -2.34 -13.23 -11.81
N ASN A 145 -1.59 -14.25 -11.42
CA ASN A 145 -1.79 -15.62 -11.90
C ASN A 145 -3.16 -16.16 -11.50
N PHE A 146 -3.61 -15.86 -10.27
CA PHE A 146 -4.97 -16.18 -9.83
C PHE A 146 -6.05 -15.50 -10.68
N ILE A 147 -5.89 -14.22 -11.00
CA ILE A 147 -6.84 -13.47 -11.83
C ILE A 147 -6.82 -13.98 -13.28
N LEU A 148 -5.65 -14.28 -13.84
CA LEU A 148 -5.52 -14.87 -15.18
C LEU A 148 -6.24 -16.23 -15.26
N ALA A 149 -6.07 -17.08 -14.25
CA ALA A 149 -6.77 -18.37 -14.18
C ALA A 149 -8.29 -18.16 -14.10
N SER A 150 -8.72 -17.20 -13.28
CA SER A 150 -10.13 -16.85 -13.13
C SER A 150 -10.72 -16.33 -14.45
N LEU A 151 -10.01 -15.45 -15.17
CA LEU A 151 -10.40 -14.98 -16.51
C LEU A 151 -10.52 -16.12 -17.51
N GLY A 152 -9.59 -17.09 -17.48
CA GLY A 152 -9.67 -18.30 -18.29
C GLY A 152 -10.95 -19.09 -18.03
N HIS A 153 -11.30 -19.32 -16.76
CA HIS A 153 -12.55 -20.00 -16.38
C HIS A 153 -13.81 -19.22 -16.77
N VAL A 154 -13.80 -17.90 -16.59
CA VAL A 154 -14.91 -17.03 -17.01
C VAL A 154 -15.08 -17.10 -18.54
N CYS A 155 -13.99 -17.09 -19.31
CA CYS A 155 -14.04 -17.24 -20.76
C CYS A 155 -14.61 -18.61 -21.18
N ILE A 156 -14.28 -19.70 -20.47
CA ILE A 156 -14.90 -21.02 -20.69
C ILE A 156 -16.41 -20.94 -20.46
N ALA A 157 -16.85 -20.34 -19.35
CA ALA A 157 -18.28 -20.19 -19.04
C ALA A 157 -19.02 -19.32 -20.09
N ARG A 158 -18.32 -18.36 -20.70
CA ARG A 158 -18.80 -17.53 -21.83
C ARG A 158 -18.66 -18.19 -23.21
N GLN A 159 -18.19 -19.43 -23.28
CA GLN A 159 -17.90 -20.16 -24.52
C GLN A 159 -16.88 -19.46 -25.44
N LYS A 160 -15.97 -18.67 -24.86
CA LYS A 160 -14.87 -17.97 -25.55
C LYS A 160 -13.56 -18.75 -25.37
N PHE A 161 -13.48 -19.94 -25.96
CA PHE A 161 -12.38 -20.87 -25.73
C PHE A 161 -11.00 -20.34 -26.17
N ASP A 162 -10.94 -19.60 -27.28
CA ASP A 162 -9.68 -18.98 -27.73
C ASP A 162 -9.15 -17.96 -26.71
N GLN A 163 -10.03 -17.12 -26.15
CA GLN A 163 -9.66 -16.18 -25.10
C GLN A 163 -9.23 -16.90 -23.82
N ALA A 164 -9.91 -18.00 -23.47
CA ALA A 164 -9.53 -18.80 -22.30
C ALA A 164 -8.11 -19.35 -22.44
N LYS A 165 -7.78 -19.90 -23.62
CA LYS A 165 -6.45 -20.39 -23.95
C LYS A 165 -5.40 -19.28 -23.81
N ASP A 166 -5.68 -18.09 -24.34
CA ASP A 166 -4.76 -16.95 -24.24
C ASP A 166 -4.46 -16.56 -22.78
N TYR A 167 -5.46 -16.59 -21.90
CA TYR A 167 -5.25 -16.31 -20.48
C TYR A 167 -4.44 -17.38 -19.76
N PHE A 168 -4.70 -18.67 -20.03
CA PHE A 168 -3.90 -19.75 -19.44
C PHE A 168 -2.45 -19.74 -19.94
N LEU A 169 -2.22 -19.48 -21.22
CA LEU A 169 -0.87 -19.34 -21.77
C LEU A 169 -0.09 -18.17 -21.16
N LYS A 170 -0.75 -17.10 -20.74
CA LYS A 170 -0.07 -16.00 -20.03
C LYS A 170 0.47 -16.42 -18.66
N ILE A 171 -0.14 -17.42 -18.02
CA ILE A 171 0.36 -17.98 -16.76
C ILE A 171 1.59 -18.86 -17.03
N GLU A 172 1.51 -19.75 -18.04
CA GLU A 172 2.62 -20.64 -18.40
C GLU A 172 3.86 -19.86 -18.88
N ASN A 173 3.65 -18.80 -19.66
CA ASN A 173 4.72 -17.94 -20.16
C ASN A 173 5.19 -16.90 -19.13
N GLY A 174 4.40 -16.66 -18.08
CA GLY A 174 4.77 -15.80 -16.96
C GLY A 174 5.73 -16.56 -16.06
N LYS A 175 6.96 -16.06 -15.89
CA LYS A 175 7.90 -16.64 -14.93
C LYS A 175 7.26 -16.65 -13.54
N THR A 176 7.02 -17.84 -12.99
CA THR A 176 6.65 -18.05 -11.59
C THR A 176 7.78 -17.67 -10.65
#